data_AF-A0A920QI50-F1
#
_entry.id   AF-A0A920QI50-F1
#
_cell.length_a   1.000
_cell.length_b   1.000
_cell.length_c   1.000
_cell.angle_alpha   90.00
_cell.angle_beta   90.00
_cell.angle_gamma   90.00
#
_symmetry.space_group_name_H-M   'P 1'
#
loop_
_entity.id
_entity.type
_entity.pdbx_description
1 polymer ?
#
loop_
_entity_poly.entity_id
_entity_poly.type
_entity_poly.pdbx_seq_one_letter_code
_entity_poly.pdbx_strand_id
1 'polypeptide(L)'
;MNISMILTKNFKIRNSYYFVGIWEKNKHFTSVDQSDRLVPYNLRQSGETPVEMLIFTRVRKSPFWHLALEAGCWRATVYNRIFHPFGYVSRENGGAMAEYQALKNHVTMWDVAVERQIMVKGPDAEKFVDYVITRDATQIKPMRAKYVIL
;
A
#
# COMPACT_ATOMS: atom_id res chain seq x y z
N MET A 1 -0.09 7.90 -2.05
CA MET A 1 1.27 7.39 -2.32
C MET A 1 1.93 7.21 -0.96
N ASN A 2 2.04 5.98 -0.45
CA ASN A 2 2.63 5.74 0.87
C ASN A 2 4.15 5.63 0.66
N ILE A 3 4.88 6.67 1.02
CA ILE A 3 6.34 6.63 1.05
C ILE A 3 6.75 6.05 2.40
N SER A 4 7.24 4.81 2.38
CA SER A 4 7.88 4.19 3.54
C SER A 4 9.32 4.73 3.63
N MET A 5 9.59 5.52 4.67
CA MET A 5 10.92 6.03 4.98
C MET A 5 11.40 5.37 6.28
N ILE A 6 12.45 4.55 6.20
CA ILE A 6 12.95 3.75 7.33
C ILE A 6 14.15 4.45 7.96
N LEU A 7 14.03 4.84 9.24
CA LEU A 7 15.10 5.44 10.07
C LEU A 7 15.49 4.47 11.22
N THR A 8 16.76 4.04 11.31
CA THR A 8 17.23 2.99 12.25
C THR A 8 18.32 3.47 13.25
N LYS A 9 18.12 3.24 14.58
CA LYS A 9 19.10 3.26 15.74
C LYS A 9 18.42 2.69 17.01
N ASN A 10 19.14 1.89 17.77
CA ASN A 10 18.67 0.82 18.68
C ASN A 10 17.68 1.11 19.84
N PHE A 11 17.06 0.02 20.33
CA PHE A 11 15.81 -0.15 21.10
C PHE A 11 15.80 0.11 22.64
N LYS A 12 14.62 0.55 23.16
CA LYS A 12 13.83 0.00 24.30
C LYS A 12 12.44 0.68 24.34
N ILE A 13 11.35 -0.02 24.71
CA ILE A 13 9.93 0.38 24.50
C ILE A 13 9.18 0.66 25.82
N ARG A 14 8.31 1.69 25.86
CA ARG A 14 7.05 1.73 26.65
C ARG A 14 6.06 2.84 26.20
N ASN A 15 4.82 2.40 25.97
CA ASN A 15 3.47 3.01 26.06
C ASN A 15 2.98 4.23 25.25
N SER A 16 1.66 4.18 25.04
CA SER A 16 0.77 4.78 24.04
C SER A 16 -0.10 5.92 24.60
N TYR A 17 -0.48 6.86 23.74
CA TYR A 17 -1.52 7.87 24.02
C TYR A 17 -2.62 7.84 22.95
N TYR A 18 -3.87 7.90 23.41
CA TYR A 18 -5.08 7.99 22.58
C TYR A 18 -5.45 9.46 22.35
N PHE A 19 -5.81 9.83 21.12
CA PHE A 19 -6.42 11.12 20.79
C PHE A 19 -7.88 10.90 20.43
N VAL A 20 -8.79 11.54 21.17
CA VAL A 20 -10.23 11.60 20.87
C VAL A 20 -10.52 12.99 20.33
N GLY A 21 -10.77 13.09 19.02
CA GLY A 21 -11.26 14.30 18.37
C GLY A 21 -12.78 14.24 18.17
N ILE A 22 -13.45 15.38 18.40
CA ILE A 22 -14.89 15.57 18.19
C ILE A 22 -15.12 15.71 16.68
N TRP A 23 -15.88 14.79 16.09
CA TRP A 23 -16.25 14.85 14.67
C TRP A 23 -17.53 15.67 14.51
N GLU A 24 -17.45 16.84 13.90
CA GLU A 24 -18.64 17.48 13.34
C GLU A 24 -19.24 16.61 12.22
N LYS A 25 -20.58 16.56 12.16
CA LYS A 25 -21.35 15.76 11.20
C LYS A 25 -21.14 16.26 9.77
N ASN A 26 -20.08 15.80 9.12
CA ASN A 26 -19.94 15.91 7.67
C ASN A 26 -21.09 15.13 6.99
N LYS A 27 -21.79 15.78 6.05
CA LYS A 27 -22.89 15.17 5.30
C LYS A 27 -22.32 14.11 4.34
N HIS A 28 -22.37 12.84 4.75
CA HIS A 28 -21.94 11.72 3.91
C HIS A 28 -23.03 11.41 2.88
N PHE A 29 -22.82 11.80 1.63
CA PHE A 29 -23.69 11.44 0.52
C PHE A 29 -23.41 9.99 0.11
N THR A 30 -24.34 9.09 0.41
CA THR A 30 -24.24 7.64 0.13
C THR A 30 -24.52 7.27 -1.33
N SER A 31 -25.05 8.22 -2.11
CA SER A 31 -25.34 8.06 -3.53
C SER A 31 -25.15 9.39 -4.26
N VAL A 32 -24.77 9.30 -5.52
CA VAL A 32 -24.70 10.41 -6.47
C VAL A 32 -25.45 9.97 -7.71
N ASP A 33 -26.52 10.67 -8.08
CA ASP A 33 -27.19 10.48 -9.36
C ASP A 33 -26.31 11.08 -10.47
N GLN A 34 -25.99 10.25 -11.45
CA GLN A 34 -25.22 10.62 -12.64
C GLN A 34 -25.91 10.07 -13.90
N SER A 35 -27.22 9.81 -13.82
CA SER A 35 -28.01 9.23 -14.92
C SER A 35 -28.05 10.11 -16.17
N ASP A 36 -27.81 11.41 -16.02
CA ASP A 36 -27.68 12.41 -17.08
C ASP A 36 -26.28 12.47 -17.70
N ARG A 37 -25.29 11.81 -17.12
CA ARG A 37 -23.89 11.85 -17.57
C ARG A 37 -23.67 10.92 -18.77
N LEU A 38 -23.67 11.50 -19.96
CA LEU A 38 -23.26 10.82 -21.19
C LEU A 38 -21.73 10.84 -21.33
N VAL A 39 -21.07 9.78 -20.88
CA VAL A 39 -19.65 9.53 -21.16
C VAL A 39 -19.51 8.41 -22.20
N PRO A 40 -18.72 8.60 -23.27
CA PRO A 40 -18.60 7.62 -24.35
C PRO A 40 -17.91 6.31 -23.90
N TYR A 41 -17.31 6.30 -22.72
CA TYR A 41 -16.71 5.13 -22.09
C TYR A 41 -16.85 5.21 -20.57
N ASN A 42 -16.97 4.05 -19.92
CA ASN A 42 -17.06 3.97 -18.47
C ASN A 42 -15.72 4.42 -17.85
N LEU A 43 -15.72 5.60 -17.23
CA LEU A 43 -14.58 6.13 -16.49
C LEU A 43 -14.49 5.56 -15.06
N ARG A 44 -15.47 4.76 -14.63
CA ARG A 44 -15.42 4.13 -13.31
C ARG A 44 -14.37 3.03 -13.34
N GLN A 45 -13.60 2.95 -12.27
CA GLN A 45 -12.67 1.86 -12.03
C GLN A 45 -13.37 0.51 -11.77
N SER A 46 -14.69 0.55 -11.59
CA SER A 46 -15.56 -0.63 -11.42
C SER A 46 -16.17 -1.07 -12.75
N GLY A 47 -16.05 -2.36 -13.05
CA GLY A 47 -16.62 -3.00 -14.24
C GLY A 47 -15.55 -3.58 -15.16
N GLU A 48 -15.98 -4.43 -16.08
CA GLU A 48 -15.09 -4.98 -17.12
C GLU A 48 -14.74 -3.89 -18.15
N THR A 49 -13.52 -3.99 -18.69
CA THR A 49 -13.06 -3.15 -19.80
C THR A 49 -12.54 -4.07 -20.91
N PRO A 50 -12.82 -3.78 -22.19
CA PRO A 50 -12.25 -4.54 -23.30
C PRO A 50 -10.74 -4.29 -23.48
N VAL A 51 -10.18 -3.31 -22.76
CA VAL A 51 -8.75 -2.98 -22.81
C VAL A 51 -7.96 -3.89 -21.89
N GLU A 52 -7.05 -4.67 -22.46
CA GLU A 52 -6.14 -5.54 -21.72
C GLU A 52 -4.89 -4.79 -21.22
N MET A 53 -4.30 -5.27 -20.13
CA MET A 53 -3.06 -4.72 -19.60
C MET A 53 -1.85 -5.27 -20.36
N LEU A 54 -1.10 -4.39 -21.03
CA LEU A 54 0.17 -4.76 -21.68
C LEU A 54 1.22 -5.15 -20.63
N ILE A 55 1.82 -6.33 -20.79
CA ILE A 55 3.01 -6.75 -20.02
C ILE A 55 4.25 -6.24 -20.74
N PHE A 56 5.02 -5.36 -20.08
CA PHE A 56 6.17 -4.69 -20.70
C PHE A 56 7.31 -4.45 -19.69
N THR A 57 8.51 -4.24 -20.22
CA THR A 57 9.76 -4.22 -19.45
C THR A 57 9.91 -3.06 -18.45
N ARG A 58 9.08 -2.01 -18.53
CA ARG A 58 9.12 -0.93 -17.52
C ARG A 58 8.38 -1.29 -16.23
N VAL A 59 7.60 -2.38 -16.22
CA VAL A 59 7.07 -2.99 -14.99
C VAL A 59 7.99 -4.13 -14.59
N ARG A 60 8.64 -3.97 -13.45
CA ARG A 60 9.65 -4.92 -12.97
C ARG A 60 8.98 -6.07 -12.22
N LYS A 61 9.69 -7.19 -12.16
CA LYS A 61 9.41 -8.30 -11.24
C LYS A 61 10.21 -8.10 -9.96
N SER A 62 9.66 -8.52 -8.83
CA SER A 62 10.39 -8.56 -7.56
C SER A 62 11.47 -9.66 -7.57
N PRO A 63 12.43 -9.64 -6.63
CA PRO A 63 13.34 -10.76 -6.41
C PRO A 63 12.64 -12.08 -6.09
N PHE A 64 11.42 -12.03 -5.56
CA PHE A 64 10.64 -13.19 -5.11
C PHE A 64 9.56 -13.61 -6.10
N TRP A 65 9.49 -12.99 -7.28
CA TRP A 65 8.42 -13.24 -8.25
C TRP A 65 8.29 -14.72 -8.64
N HIS A 66 9.41 -15.42 -8.79
CA HIS A 66 9.43 -16.84 -9.08
C HIS A 66 8.82 -17.68 -7.95
N LEU A 67 9.04 -17.30 -6.69
CA LEU A 67 8.44 -17.95 -5.52
C LEU A 67 6.94 -17.64 -5.40
N ALA A 68 6.52 -16.42 -5.77
CA ALA A 68 5.11 -16.08 -5.81
C ALA A 68 4.34 -16.93 -6.85
N LEU A 69 4.95 -17.18 -8.01
CA LEU A 69 4.40 -18.10 -9.01
C LEU A 69 4.35 -19.55 -8.52
N GLU A 70 5.43 -20.04 -7.89
CA GLU A 70 5.48 -21.38 -7.30
C GLU A 70 4.41 -21.57 -6.21
N ALA A 71 4.18 -20.54 -5.39
CA ALA A 71 3.12 -20.52 -4.38
C ALA A 71 1.70 -20.41 -4.97
N GLY A 72 1.55 -20.27 -6.29
CA GLY A 72 0.27 -20.29 -6.98
C GLY A 72 -0.41 -18.93 -7.15
N CYS A 73 0.33 -17.82 -7.12
CA CYS A 73 -0.27 -16.52 -7.43
C CYS A 73 -0.81 -16.52 -8.88
N TRP A 74 -2.07 -16.17 -9.08
CA TRP A 74 -2.71 -16.19 -10.41
C TRP A 74 -3.05 -14.79 -10.94
N ARG A 75 -2.85 -13.73 -10.15
CA ARG A 75 -3.06 -12.35 -10.58
C ARG A 75 -2.06 -11.39 -9.96
N ALA A 76 -1.90 -10.22 -10.55
CA ALA A 76 -1.08 -9.16 -9.99
C ALA A 76 -1.67 -7.78 -10.29
N THR A 77 -1.33 -6.80 -9.47
CA THR A 77 -1.49 -5.37 -9.80
C THR A 77 -0.11 -4.74 -9.98
N VAL A 78 -0.06 -3.48 -10.37
CA VAL A 78 1.18 -2.71 -10.51
C VAL A 78 1.23 -1.62 -9.45
N TYR A 79 2.29 -1.64 -8.63
CA TYR A 79 2.57 -0.60 -7.63
C TYR A 79 4.04 -0.21 -7.71
N ASN A 80 4.33 1.10 -7.75
CA ASN A 80 5.69 1.64 -7.97
C ASN A 80 6.47 0.98 -9.14
N ARG A 81 5.77 0.69 -10.24
CA ARG A 81 6.31 0.02 -11.44
C ARG A 81 6.90 -1.37 -11.14
N ILE A 82 6.30 -2.10 -10.22
CA ILE A 82 6.60 -3.51 -9.92
C ILE A 82 5.28 -4.29 -9.87
N PHE A 83 5.29 -5.53 -10.36
CA PHE A 83 4.17 -6.46 -10.16
C PHE A 83 4.03 -6.83 -8.68
N HIS A 84 2.85 -6.63 -8.13
CA HIS A 84 2.46 -7.05 -6.78
C HIS A 84 1.56 -8.28 -6.91
N PRO A 85 2.02 -9.49 -6.53
CA PRO A 85 1.26 -10.72 -6.70
C PRO A 85 0.10 -10.83 -5.69
N PHE A 86 -1.05 -11.33 -6.16
CA PHE A 86 -2.28 -11.56 -5.38
C PHE A 86 -2.98 -12.84 -5.85
N GLY A 87 -3.97 -13.31 -5.08
CA GLY A 87 -4.78 -14.47 -5.47
C GLY A 87 -3.93 -15.74 -5.45
N TYR A 88 -3.80 -16.33 -4.28
CA TYR A 88 -3.14 -17.61 -4.05
C TYR A 88 -4.16 -18.73 -3.81
N VAL A 89 -5.39 -18.36 -3.47
CA VAL A 89 -6.52 -19.31 -3.36
C VAL A 89 -7.50 -19.05 -4.50
N SER A 90 -7.90 -20.11 -5.19
CA SER A 90 -8.90 -20.04 -6.25
C SER A 90 -10.29 -19.78 -5.69
N ARG A 91 -11.22 -19.31 -6.53
CA ARG A 91 -12.54 -18.86 -6.07
C ARG A 91 -13.38 -20.01 -5.52
N GLU A 92 -13.28 -21.20 -6.13
CA GLU A 92 -13.93 -22.43 -5.68
C GLU A 92 -13.44 -22.89 -4.30
N ASN A 93 -12.21 -22.51 -3.91
CA ASN A 93 -11.62 -22.81 -2.61
C ASN A 93 -11.76 -21.66 -1.60
N GLY A 94 -12.72 -20.74 -1.82
CA GLY A 94 -13.02 -19.61 -0.92
C GLY A 94 -12.29 -18.31 -1.24
N GLY A 95 -11.35 -18.33 -2.20
CA GLY A 95 -10.68 -17.16 -2.76
C GLY A 95 -10.17 -16.16 -1.72
N ALA A 96 -10.49 -14.88 -1.93
CA ALA A 96 -10.05 -13.80 -1.06
C ALA A 96 -10.51 -13.94 0.41
N MET A 97 -11.64 -14.60 0.66
CA MET A 97 -12.10 -14.82 2.04
C MET A 97 -11.28 -15.89 2.75
N ALA A 98 -10.81 -16.93 2.05
CA ALA A 98 -9.87 -17.89 2.61
C ALA A 98 -8.52 -17.23 2.94
N GLU A 99 -8.01 -16.38 2.04
CA GLU A 99 -6.80 -15.58 2.30
C GLU A 99 -6.97 -14.63 3.50
N TYR A 100 -8.15 -13.99 3.65
CA TYR A 100 -8.47 -13.17 4.82
C TYR A 100 -8.48 -13.97 6.13
N GLN A 101 -9.04 -15.19 6.12
CA GLN A 101 -9.01 -16.05 7.30
C GLN A 101 -7.59 -16.46 7.66
N ALA A 102 -6.76 -16.79 6.66
CA ALA A 102 -5.35 -17.09 6.87
C ALA A 102 -4.60 -15.88 7.45
N LEU A 103 -4.85 -14.68 6.94
CA LEU A 103 -4.24 -13.45 7.45
C LEU A 103 -4.59 -13.18 8.92
N LYS A 104 -5.81 -13.53 9.36
CA LYS A 104 -6.27 -13.29 10.73
C LYS A 104 -5.83 -14.35 11.72
N ASN A 105 -5.82 -15.60 11.29
CA ASN A 105 -5.74 -16.74 12.19
C ASN A 105 -4.43 -17.54 12.03
N HIS A 106 -3.64 -17.24 11.00
CA HIS A 106 -2.39 -17.93 10.67
C HIS A 106 -1.27 -16.93 10.35
N VAL A 107 -0.11 -17.45 9.96
CA VAL A 107 1.03 -16.66 9.50
C VAL A 107 1.04 -16.65 7.98
N THR A 108 1.15 -15.47 7.39
CA THR A 108 1.23 -15.29 5.94
C THR A 108 2.52 -14.56 5.55
N MET A 109 3.16 -14.99 4.47
CA MET A 109 4.36 -14.35 3.90
C MET A 109 4.00 -13.65 2.61
N TRP A 110 4.33 -12.35 2.49
CA TRP A 110 3.89 -11.52 1.36
C TRP A 110 5.08 -10.92 0.62
N ASP A 111 5.05 -10.97 -0.71
CA ASP A 111 5.97 -10.24 -1.56
C ASP A 111 5.54 -8.78 -1.70
N VAL A 112 6.02 -7.95 -0.77
CA VAL A 112 5.78 -6.50 -0.74
C VAL A 112 6.95 -5.70 -1.33
N ALA A 113 7.74 -6.27 -2.23
CA ALA A 113 8.88 -5.57 -2.87
C ALA A 113 8.46 -4.29 -3.64
N VAL A 114 7.16 -4.15 -3.91
CA VAL A 114 6.53 -2.95 -4.47
C VAL A 114 6.60 -1.73 -3.55
N GLU A 115 6.75 -1.93 -2.24
CA GLU A 115 7.00 -0.87 -1.26
C GLU A 115 8.44 -0.39 -1.41
N ARG A 116 8.63 0.66 -2.22
CA ARG A 116 9.96 1.15 -2.56
C ARG A 116 10.50 2.03 -1.45
N GLN A 117 11.77 1.80 -1.14
CA GLN A 117 12.49 2.55 -0.12
C GLN A 117 13.18 3.76 -0.75
N ILE A 118 13.07 4.90 -0.09
CA ILE A 118 13.87 6.08 -0.36
C ILE A 118 14.81 6.27 0.83
N MET A 119 16.10 6.34 0.54
CA MET A 119 17.14 6.54 1.55
C MET A 119 17.76 7.92 1.35
N VAL A 120 17.52 8.81 2.31
CA VAL A 120 18.16 10.13 2.36
C VAL A 120 19.42 10.04 3.21
N LYS A 121 20.56 10.51 2.68
CA LYS A 121 21.88 10.48 3.36
C LYS A 121 22.59 11.81 3.20
N GLY A 122 23.39 12.19 4.20
CA GLY A 122 24.18 13.41 4.21
C GLY A 122 23.98 14.22 5.51
N PRO A 123 24.79 15.26 5.74
CA PRO A 123 24.73 16.09 6.95
C PRO A 123 23.38 16.80 7.12
N ASP A 124 22.68 17.11 6.01
CA ASP A 124 21.37 17.76 6.04
C ASP A 124 20.18 16.81 5.80
N ALA A 125 20.40 15.49 5.89
CA ALA A 125 19.35 14.50 5.63
C ALA A 125 18.13 14.67 6.56
N GLU A 126 18.35 14.92 7.85
CA GLU A 126 17.26 15.12 8.82
C GLU A 126 16.47 16.40 8.53
N LYS A 127 17.15 17.51 8.21
CA LYS A 127 16.50 18.77 7.82
C LYS A 127 15.66 18.64 6.55
N PHE A 128 16.19 17.96 5.53
CA PHE A 128 15.45 17.73 4.28
C PHE A 128 14.20 16.88 4.53
N VAL A 129 14.36 15.81 5.31
CA VAL A 129 13.24 14.94 5.69
C VAL A 129 12.19 15.74 6.45
N ASP A 130 12.58 16.50 7.47
CA ASP A 130 11.69 17.33 8.29
C ASP A 130 10.89 18.32 7.43
N TYR A 131 11.53 18.89 6.41
CA TYR A 131 10.88 19.80 5.47
C TYR A 131 9.79 19.14 4.61
N VAL A 132 9.98 17.89 4.18
CA VAL A 132 9.04 17.23 3.25
C VAL A 132 7.92 16.46 3.94
N ILE A 133 8.06 16.15 5.24
CA ILE A 133 7.07 15.37 5.98
C ILE A 133 6.24 16.26 6.91
N THR A 134 5.03 15.80 7.24
CA THR A 134 4.10 16.52 8.15
C THR A 134 4.34 16.29 9.65
N ARG A 135 5.33 15.46 10.03
CA ARG A 135 5.70 15.22 11.43
C ARG A 135 7.10 15.74 11.70
N ASP A 136 7.32 16.31 12.88
CA ASP A 136 8.67 16.66 13.33
C ASP A 136 9.61 15.43 13.30
N ALA A 137 10.56 15.47 12.36
CA ALA A 137 11.53 14.41 12.11
C ALA A 137 12.57 14.31 13.24
N THR A 138 12.88 15.43 13.89
CA THR A 138 13.88 15.50 14.98
C THR A 138 13.43 14.70 16.21
N GLN A 139 12.11 14.53 16.37
CA GLN A 139 11.51 13.69 17.40
C GLN A 139 11.44 12.20 17.02
N ILE A 140 11.70 11.85 15.76
CA ILE A 140 11.71 10.45 15.31
C ILE A 140 13.02 9.82 15.76
N LYS A 141 12.98 9.32 16.99
CA LYS A 141 14.09 8.52 17.50
C LYS A 141 14.34 7.36 16.54
N PRO A 142 15.59 7.12 16.20
CA PRO A 142 15.86 6.06 15.25
C PRO A 142 15.44 4.65 15.79
N MET A 143 15.29 3.66 14.89
CA MET A 143 14.51 2.39 15.07
C MET A 143 13.03 2.61 15.38
N ARG A 144 12.51 3.82 15.11
CA ARG A 144 11.08 4.08 15.09
C ARG A 144 10.67 4.41 13.68
N ALA A 145 9.62 3.75 13.22
CA ALA A 145 8.88 4.18 12.06
C ALA A 145 7.76 5.13 12.51
N LYS A 146 7.47 6.13 11.69
CA LYS A 146 6.27 6.97 11.83
C LYS A 146 5.58 7.01 10.47
N TYR A 147 4.27 6.82 10.50
CA TYR A 147 3.44 7.14 9.35
C TYR A 147 3.34 8.66 9.20
N VAL A 148 3.59 9.16 8.00
CA VAL A 148 3.58 10.58 7.66
C VAL A 148 2.71 10.80 6.45
N ILE A 149 2.17 12.01 6.34
CA ILE A 149 1.50 12.50 5.13
C ILE A 149 2.52 13.37 4.39
N LEU A 150 2.52 13.26 3.06
CA LEU A 150 3.29 14.07 2.11
C LEU A 150 2.33 14.81 1.19
#